data_AF-A0A1F3BP27-F1
#
_entry.id   AF-A0A1F3BP27-F1
#
_cell.length_a   1.000
_cell.length_b   1.000
_cell.length_c   1.000
_cell.angle_alpha   90.00
_cell.angle_beta   90.00
_cell.angle_gamma   90.00
#
_symmetry.space_group_name_H-M   'P 1'
#
loop_
_entity.id
_entity.type
_entity.pdbx_description
1 polymer ?
#
loop_
_entity_poly.entity_id
_entity_poly.type
_entity_poly.pdbx_seq_one_letter_code
_entity_poly.pdbx_strand_id
1 'polypeptide(L)'
;MPNLLAMSFQGELAPSFDMRCLHPHRTLPDGWGIGYYPGGEPSATVLKEAAPPSGSIRSELVKAWEHLEASLFVVQIRHATWGPISDANTQPFTRAWGRRDWLFAHAGSLEHRPELERHATFEPIGSTDTELIFCELMNRVAECGWHSIGDVDLDTFRGWFKSINELGALTAVLCDGRDLCVYADRDGEVAIHYWEAVPPYGDLALADADLEVGFCRRGVKSQHGIVVASSPLEVTGDHQEEWQRLPPGHLLVTRQGAIRAHASPPTGSAPTARGLAVRRAMLRPTRAEVRRYDIRHRTTYRYRRPVERSMHLFRLTPIHDRQQRVRSNEISVSVDGLAHDYEDVFGNRVRRLMVDAPFTELIIEASSRVELLDIDPLSYRPLRARSSIPLVWMPWHQQVLQPYLLPPDLPESELTELARYAMSFVERNDSDLLDTLLDINHSIFSDYEYTPGATTVHTTPFEVYTSRRGVCQDFTNLFICLARLLGVPARYVCGYIYTGSDAANRRQADASHAWVQVFLPEVGWKGFDPTNGILTQTEHVRVATGRSYRDATPTSGTIYVGGGAETLEAAVEVISAPL
;
A
#
# COMPACT_ATOMS: atom_id res chain seq x y z
N MET A 1 14.36 37.08 7.97
CA MET A 1 15.52 36.27 8.41
C MET A 1 15.03 34.83 8.38
N PRO A 2 15.65 33.91 7.63
CA PRO A 2 15.09 32.58 7.51
C PRO A 2 15.34 31.82 8.80
N ASN A 3 14.28 31.70 9.57
CA ASN A 3 14.27 31.06 10.87
C ASN A 3 14.01 29.56 10.78
N LEU A 4 13.83 29.02 9.56
CA LEU A 4 13.40 27.65 9.30
C LEU A 4 14.18 27.04 8.14
N LEU A 5 14.79 25.89 8.39
CA LEU A 5 15.47 25.02 7.42
C LEU A 5 15.01 23.58 7.65
N ALA A 6 14.73 22.84 6.59
CA ALA A 6 14.53 21.40 6.64
C ALA A 6 15.27 20.72 5.50
N MET A 7 15.71 19.48 5.71
CA MET A 7 16.46 18.73 4.71
C MET A 7 15.97 17.29 4.66
N SER A 8 15.91 16.73 3.45
CA SER A 8 15.56 15.35 3.15
C SER A 8 16.57 14.79 2.16
N PHE A 9 17.25 13.68 2.50
CA PHE A 9 18.30 13.08 1.69
C PHE A 9 18.03 11.61 1.38
N GLN A 10 18.55 11.15 0.24
CA GLN A 10 18.56 9.75 -0.16
C GLN A 10 19.71 9.03 0.55
N GLY A 11 19.45 8.56 1.77
CA GLY A 11 20.46 7.98 2.65
C GLY A 11 20.95 8.97 3.71
N GLU A 12 21.95 8.54 4.46
CA GLU A 12 22.47 9.29 5.60
C GLU A 12 23.47 10.38 5.18
N LEU A 13 23.31 11.55 5.79
CA LEU A 13 24.22 12.69 5.72
C LEU A 13 24.65 13.07 7.14
N ALA A 14 25.92 13.43 7.31
CA ALA A 14 26.47 13.99 8.54
C ALA A 14 26.85 15.46 8.33
N PRO A 15 25.88 16.39 8.27
CA PRO A 15 26.13 17.80 8.07
C PRO A 15 26.72 18.43 9.34
N SER A 16 27.50 19.50 9.18
CA SER A 16 27.90 20.38 10.28
C SER A 16 27.01 21.60 10.32
N PHE A 17 26.49 21.95 11.50
CA PHE A 17 25.71 23.18 11.71
C PHE A 17 26.55 24.19 12.51
N ASP A 18 26.78 25.38 11.94
CA ASP A 18 27.38 26.52 12.63
C ASP A 18 26.34 27.62 12.83
N MET A 19 25.92 27.83 14.08
CA MET A 19 24.92 28.83 14.46
C MET A 19 25.57 30.22 14.48
N ARG A 20 25.70 30.84 13.30
CA ARG A 20 26.38 32.13 13.14
C ARG A 20 25.76 33.26 13.97
N CYS A 21 24.46 33.19 14.25
CA CYS A 21 23.75 34.12 15.13
C CYS A 21 24.24 34.12 16.59
N LEU A 22 24.94 33.08 17.04
CA LEU A 22 25.49 32.97 18.40
C LEU A 22 26.94 33.46 18.52
N HIS A 23 27.56 33.85 17.40
CA HIS A 23 28.90 34.43 17.39
C HIS A 23 28.94 35.76 18.17
N PRO A 24 30.11 36.15 18.70
CA PRO A 24 30.27 37.42 19.41
C PRO A 24 29.77 38.60 18.57
N HIS A 25 29.18 39.59 19.25
CA HIS A 25 28.68 40.84 18.66
C HIS A 25 27.49 40.71 17.69
N ARG A 26 26.79 39.57 17.70
CA ARG A 26 25.49 39.38 17.01
C ARG A 26 24.32 39.61 17.96
N THR A 27 23.15 39.91 17.39
CA THR A 27 21.89 39.90 18.14
C THR A 27 21.49 38.45 18.37
N LEU A 28 21.39 38.04 19.63
CA LEU A 28 21.06 36.67 19.99
C LEU A 28 19.58 36.36 19.69
N PRO A 29 19.26 35.15 19.20
CA PRO A 29 17.89 34.69 19.06
C PRO A 29 17.30 34.36 20.44
N ASP A 30 15.96 34.30 20.51
CA ASP A 30 15.26 33.90 21.73
C ASP A 30 15.34 32.38 21.98
N GLY A 31 15.69 31.61 20.95
CA GLY A 31 16.02 30.20 21.07
C GLY A 31 16.46 29.60 19.74
N TRP A 32 16.98 28.38 19.78
CA TRP A 32 17.25 27.58 18.59
C TRP A 32 16.97 26.11 18.87
N GLY A 33 16.74 25.33 17.81
CA GLY A 33 16.65 23.89 17.92
C GLY A 33 16.87 23.15 16.61
N ILE A 34 17.30 21.89 16.74
CA ILE A 34 17.51 20.93 15.67
C ILE A 34 16.78 19.64 16.04
N GLY A 35 15.94 19.16 15.14
CA GLY A 35 15.33 17.84 15.18
C GLY A 35 15.85 16.98 14.05
N TYR A 36 16.15 15.71 14.32
CA TYR A 36 16.64 14.76 13.31
C TYR A 36 16.27 13.32 13.69
N TYR A 37 16.41 12.40 12.74
CA TYR A 37 16.11 10.97 12.91
C TYR A 37 17.39 10.13 12.78
N PRO A 38 18.09 9.82 13.89
CA PRO A 38 19.31 9.04 13.85
C PRO A 38 19.08 7.66 13.22
N GLY A 39 20.00 7.20 12.37
CA GLY A 39 19.93 5.84 11.81
C GLY A 39 18.75 5.59 10.84
N GLY A 40 17.98 6.62 10.49
CA GLY A 40 16.72 6.49 9.77
C GLY A 40 15.61 5.78 10.58
N GLU A 41 15.77 5.68 11.91
CA GLU A 41 14.76 5.12 12.80
C GLU A 41 13.53 6.04 12.90
N PRO A 42 12.33 5.50 13.20
CA PRO A 42 11.13 6.32 13.37
C PRO A 42 11.11 7.12 14.69
N SER A 43 12.27 7.28 15.36
CA SER A 43 12.39 8.06 16.60
C SER A 43 13.20 9.33 16.36
N ALA A 44 12.67 10.45 16.82
CA ALA A 44 13.25 11.76 16.63
C ALA A 44 14.10 12.17 17.85
N THR A 45 15.28 12.72 17.60
CA THR A 45 16.06 13.43 18.62
C THR A 45 15.91 14.92 18.41
N VAL A 46 15.54 15.65 19.47
CA VAL A 46 15.44 17.12 19.47
C VAL A 46 16.46 17.71 20.43
N LEU A 47 17.33 18.56 19.89
CA LEU A 47 18.29 19.37 20.62
C LEU A 47 17.81 20.82 20.54
N LYS A 48 17.58 21.47 21.68
CA LYS A 48 17.12 22.86 21.71
C LYS A 48 17.62 23.62 22.93
N GLU A 49 17.64 24.94 22.80
CA GLU A 49 18.07 25.84 23.85
C GLU A 49 17.28 27.15 23.77
N ALA A 50 16.61 27.51 24.87
CA ALA A 50 16.00 28.82 25.04
C ALA A 50 17.04 29.83 25.59
N ALA A 51 16.99 31.08 25.13
CA ALA A 51 17.90 32.16 25.51
C ALA A 51 19.40 31.75 25.46
N PRO A 52 19.91 31.26 24.31
CA PRO A 52 21.29 30.80 24.20
C PRO A 52 22.27 31.94 24.51
N PRO A 53 23.29 31.72 25.35
CA PRO A 53 24.36 32.70 25.52
C PRO A 53 25.26 32.74 24.28
N SER A 54 25.98 33.85 24.08
CA SER A 54 27.06 33.89 23.07
C SER A 54 28.12 32.84 23.40
N GLY A 55 28.52 32.05 22.40
CA GLY A 55 29.41 30.91 22.59
C GLY A 55 28.79 29.75 23.36
N SER A 56 27.47 29.51 23.20
CA SER A 56 26.77 28.39 23.84
C SER A 56 27.49 27.05 23.65
N ILE A 57 27.76 26.36 24.76
CA ILE A 57 28.36 25.03 24.77
C ILE A 57 27.47 24.04 24.00
N ARG A 58 26.14 24.17 24.06
CA ARG A 58 25.22 23.29 23.31
C ARG A 58 25.37 23.50 21.82
N SER A 59 25.54 24.75 21.37
CA SER A 59 25.79 25.05 19.97
C SER A 59 27.17 24.57 19.51
N GLU A 60 28.22 24.77 20.32
CA GLU A 60 29.56 24.27 20.02
C GLU A 60 29.60 22.74 19.98
N LEU A 61 28.84 22.08 20.86
CA LEU A 61 28.68 20.63 20.83
C LEU A 61 28.04 20.18 19.52
N VAL A 62 26.93 20.79 19.09
CA VAL A 62 26.30 20.48 17.79
C VAL A 62 27.29 20.66 16.63
N LYS A 63 28.05 21.76 16.62
CA LYS A 63 29.09 22.01 15.61
C LYS A 63 30.20 20.97 15.62
N ALA A 64 30.51 20.39 16.78
CA ALA A 64 31.52 19.37 16.97
C ALA A 64 30.96 17.92 16.92
N TRP A 65 29.64 17.73 16.85
CA TRP A 65 29.03 16.41 17.06
C TRP A 65 29.15 15.55 15.81
N GLU A 66 30.15 14.67 15.81
CA GLU A 66 30.47 13.78 14.69
C GLU A 66 29.42 12.68 14.41
N HIS A 67 28.40 12.53 15.27
CA HIS A 67 27.38 11.48 15.18
C HIS A 67 25.98 11.99 14.80
N LEU A 68 25.85 13.24 14.33
CA LEU A 68 24.60 13.79 13.77
C LEU A 68 24.38 13.24 12.33
N GLU A 69 24.30 11.92 12.19
CA GLU A 69 24.07 11.23 10.91
C GLU A 69 22.58 10.90 10.75
N ALA A 70 21.92 11.49 9.76
CA ALA A 70 20.51 11.25 9.45
C ALA A 70 20.16 11.58 8.00
N SER A 71 18.98 11.14 7.56
CA SER A 71 18.42 11.50 6.24
C SER A 71 17.48 12.71 6.32
N LEU A 72 17.01 13.07 7.52
CA LEU A 72 16.02 14.12 7.75
C LEU A 72 16.45 15.03 8.88
N PHE A 73 16.42 16.34 8.62
CA PHE A 73 16.76 17.38 9.59
C PHE A 73 15.72 18.49 9.54
N VAL A 74 15.40 19.07 10.69
CA VAL A 74 14.58 20.27 10.84
C VAL A 74 15.32 21.20 11.81
N VAL A 75 15.64 22.41 11.37
CA VAL A 75 16.35 23.43 12.15
C VAL A 75 15.46 24.65 12.25
N GLN A 76 15.33 25.19 13.46
CA GLN A 76 14.61 26.43 13.71
C GLN A 76 15.44 27.39 14.58
N ILE A 77 15.53 28.65 14.15
CA ILE A 77 16.02 29.78 14.95
C ILE A 77 14.80 30.62 15.34
N ARG A 78 14.52 30.75 16.64
CA ARG A 78 13.30 31.37 17.16
C ARG A 78 13.54 32.82 17.56
N HIS A 79 12.66 33.70 17.07
CA HIS A 79 12.40 35.02 17.63
C HIS A 79 10.97 35.02 18.19
N ALA A 80 10.83 35.28 19.49
CA ALA A 80 9.63 35.00 20.25
C ALA A 80 8.51 36.01 19.95
N THR A 81 7.38 35.51 19.45
CA THR A 81 6.12 36.27 19.31
C THR A 81 5.10 35.84 20.37
N TRP A 82 4.96 34.53 20.57
CA TRP A 82 4.04 33.92 21.54
C TRP A 82 4.79 33.13 22.62
N GLY A 83 4.30 33.22 23.86
CA GLY A 83 4.80 32.48 25.01
C GLY A 83 6.15 32.96 25.56
N PRO A 84 6.43 32.73 26.86
CA PRO A 84 7.70 33.10 27.47
C PRO A 84 8.87 32.31 26.87
N ILE A 85 10.08 32.87 26.95
CA ILE A 85 11.30 32.18 26.53
C ILE A 85 11.54 30.98 27.48
N SER A 86 11.43 29.77 26.94
CA SER A 86 11.61 28.51 27.68
C SER A 86 11.75 27.34 26.71
N ASP A 87 12.35 26.23 27.14
CA ASP A 87 12.49 25.03 26.31
C ASP A 87 11.13 24.47 25.85
N ALA A 88 10.08 24.62 26.67
CA ALA A 88 8.70 24.24 26.32
C ALA A 88 8.10 25.09 25.18
N ASN A 89 8.68 26.26 24.88
CA ASN A 89 8.25 27.16 23.80
C ASN A 89 9.29 27.26 22.66
N THR A 90 10.38 26.50 22.73
CA THR A 90 11.42 26.46 21.70
C THR A 90 11.18 25.31 20.73
N GLN A 91 11.16 25.64 19.44
CA GLN A 91 10.99 24.72 18.31
C GLN A 91 12.29 23.97 17.97
N PRO A 92 12.24 22.82 17.27
CA PRO A 92 11.04 22.10 16.83
C PRO A 92 10.31 21.37 17.97
N PHE A 93 9.04 21.02 17.74
CA PHE A 93 8.24 20.23 18.67
C PHE A 93 8.16 18.77 18.23
N THR A 94 7.97 17.86 19.19
CA THR A 94 7.81 16.42 18.91
C THR A 94 6.58 15.80 19.58
N ARG A 95 5.92 14.86 18.91
CA ARG A 95 4.82 14.02 19.43
C ARG A 95 4.89 12.61 18.85
N ALA A 96 4.67 11.61 19.69
CA ALA A 96 4.63 10.21 19.26
C ALA A 96 3.20 9.83 18.82
N TRP A 97 3.05 9.32 17.60
CA TRP A 97 1.80 8.79 17.07
C TRP A 97 2.09 7.79 15.95
N GLY A 98 1.30 6.71 15.84
CA GLY A 98 1.50 5.76 14.75
C GLY A 98 2.85 5.02 14.81
N ARG A 99 3.41 4.84 16.02
CA ARG A 99 4.73 4.22 16.28
C ARG A 99 5.93 4.97 15.69
N ARG A 100 5.79 6.29 15.54
CA ARG A 100 6.85 7.19 15.12
C ARG A 100 6.76 8.51 15.88
N ASP A 101 7.89 9.18 16.02
CA ASP A 101 7.93 10.56 16.46
C ASP A 101 7.68 11.47 15.25
N TRP A 102 6.82 12.46 15.44
CA TRP A 102 6.56 13.53 14.47
C TRP A 102 7.31 14.77 14.92
N LEU A 103 7.89 15.51 13.99
CA LEU A 103 8.56 16.79 14.21
C LEU A 103 7.83 17.91 13.49
N PHE A 104 7.65 19.04 14.16
CA PHE A 104 7.01 20.21 13.58
C PHE A 104 7.80 21.49 13.86
N ALA A 105 7.94 22.32 12.83
CA ALA A 105 8.45 23.68 12.94
C ALA A 105 7.67 24.63 12.03
N HIS A 106 7.60 25.89 12.45
CA HIS A 106 6.74 26.92 11.88
C HIS A 106 7.47 28.26 11.86
N ALA A 107 7.48 28.90 10.70
CA ALA A 107 7.89 30.27 10.48
C ALA A 107 6.66 31.12 10.13
N GLY A 108 6.35 32.07 11.01
CA GLY A 108 5.14 32.87 10.95
C GLY A 108 4.65 33.20 12.34
N SER A 109 3.49 33.85 12.41
CA SER A 109 2.79 34.11 13.65
C SER A 109 1.31 34.15 13.35
N LEU A 110 0.53 33.38 14.11
CA LEU A 110 -0.91 33.55 14.08
C LEU A 110 -1.29 34.87 14.77
N GLU A 111 -2.33 35.53 14.25
CA GLU A 111 -2.98 36.67 14.88
C GLU A 111 -4.03 36.20 15.89
N HIS A 112 -4.68 35.07 15.62
CA HIS A 112 -5.75 34.51 16.44
C HIS A 112 -5.36 33.12 16.96
N ARG A 113 -5.74 32.85 18.22
CA ARG A 113 -5.47 31.55 18.85
C ARG A 113 -6.44 30.50 18.31
N PRO A 114 -5.96 29.38 17.72
CA PRO A 114 -6.84 28.28 17.33
C PRO A 114 -7.44 27.62 18.58
N GLU A 115 -8.73 27.28 18.51
CA GLU A 115 -9.43 26.53 19.56
C GLU A 115 -9.19 25.04 19.37
N LEU A 116 -8.64 24.37 20.39
CA LEU A 116 -8.54 22.90 20.42
C LEU A 116 -9.83 22.31 20.99
N GLU A 117 -10.26 21.16 20.47
CA GLU A 117 -11.41 20.43 21.00
C GLU A 117 -11.21 19.99 22.46
N ARG A 118 -12.32 19.88 23.20
CA ARG A 118 -12.29 19.38 24.58
C ARG A 118 -11.99 17.88 24.56
N HIS A 119 -10.99 17.44 25.33
CA HIS A 119 -10.49 16.04 25.39
C HIS A 119 -9.66 15.58 24.17
N ALA A 120 -8.92 16.50 23.57
CA ALA A 120 -7.98 16.19 22.50
C ALA A 120 -6.93 15.14 22.92
N THR A 121 -6.51 14.29 21.98
CA THR A 121 -5.47 13.28 22.22
C THR A 121 -4.10 13.92 22.43
N PHE A 122 -3.83 15.00 21.71
CA PHE A 122 -2.60 15.80 21.81
C PHE A 122 -2.91 17.16 22.39
N GLU A 123 -2.22 17.48 23.49
CA GLU A 123 -2.31 18.75 24.19
C GLU A 123 -0.95 19.48 24.14
N PRO A 124 -0.96 20.83 24.08
CA PRO A 124 0.26 21.63 24.13
C PRO A 124 0.85 21.62 25.54
N ILE A 125 2.19 21.56 25.65
CA ILE A 125 2.91 21.68 26.92
C ILE A 125 3.22 23.16 27.19
N GLY A 126 3.67 23.86 26.16
CA GLY A 126 3.94 25.29 26.15
C GLY A 126 2.71 26.12 25.78
N SER A 127 2.97 27.36 25.39
CA SER A 127 1.94 28.36 25.12
C SER A 127 2.16 29.09 23.79
N THR A 128 2.96 28.51 22.89
CA THR A 128 3.16 29.03 21.53
C THR A 128 1.99 28.69 20.62
N ASP A 129 1.69 29.56 19.66
CA ASP A 129 0.84 29.25 18.51
C ASP A 129 1.33 28.01 17.75
N THR A 130 2.64 27.86 17.61
CA THR A 130 3.28 26.78 16.89
C THR A 130 2.92 25.40 17.46
N GLU A 131 3.01 25.22 18.77
CA GLU A 131 2.64 23.95 19.40
C GLU A 131 1.13 23.70 19.34
N LEU A 132 0.31 24.75 19.37
CA LEU A 132 -1.14 24.64 19.15
C LEU A 132 -1.45 24.15 17.74
N ILE A 133 -0.81 24.71 16.71
CA ILE A 133 -0.92 24.26 15.32
C ILE A 133 -0.53 22.78 15.23
N PHE A 134 0.59 22.40 15.85
CA PHE A 134 1.06 21.02 15.82
C PHE A 134 0.06 20.06 16.48
N CYS A 135 -0.45 20.40 17.67
CA CYS A 135 -1.43 19.57 18.35
C CYS A 135 -2.72 19.46 17.55
N GLU A 136 -3.22 20.56 16.98
CA GLU A 136 -4.41 20.56 16.12
C GLU A 136 -4.24 19.62 14.92
N LEU A 137 -3.12 19.73 14.20
CA LEU A 137 -2.81 18.84 13.08
C LEU A 137 -2.73 17.38 13.53
N MET A 138 -2.06 17.09 14.64
CA MET A 138 -1.91 15.73 15.15
C MET A 138 -3.22 15.12 15.65
N ASN A 139 -4.12 15.94 16.22
CA ASN A 139 -5.45 15.48 16.61
C ASN A 139 -6.28 15.08 15.38
N ARG A 140 -6.30 15.93 14.33
CA ARG A 140 -6.98 15.59 13.07
C ARG A 140 -6.37 14.37 12.39
N VAL A 141 -5.03 14.24 12.41
CA VAL A 141 -4.32 13.03 11.94
C VAL A 141 -4.79 11.79 12.70
N ALA A 142 -4.91 11.87 14.03
CA ALA A 142 -5.37 10.76 14.86
C ALA A 142 -6.85 10.42 14.65
N GLU A 143 -7.72 11.42 14.49
CA GLU A 143 -9.14 11.24 14.18
C GLU A 143 -9.36 10.57 12.83
N CYS A 144 -8.57 10.95 11.82
CA CYS A 144 -8.55 10.29 10.52
C CYS A 144 -7.92 8.88 10.56
N GLY A 145 -7.29 8.50 11.67
CA GLY A 145 -6.59 7.22 11.81
C GLY A 145 -5.30 7.14 10.99
N TRP A 146 -4.72 8.27 10.59
CA TRP A 146 -3.48 8.35 9.81
C TRP A 146 -2.28 8.13 10.73
N HIS A 147 -1.32 7.29 10.35
CA HIS A 147 -0.16 6.94 11.18
C HIS A 147 1.17 7.45 10.63
N SER A 148 1.19 7.94 9.38
CA SER A 148 2.33 8.56 8.72
C SER A 148 1.88 9.74 7.84
N ILE A 149 2.81 10.62 7.42
CA ILE A 149 2.54 11.63 6.37
C ILE A 149 2.19 10.92 5.07
N GLY A 150 2.77 9.73 4.82
CA GLY A 150 2.39 8.88 3.71
C GLY A 150 0.90 8.59 3.67
N ASP A 151 0.23 8.50 4.82
CA ASP A 151 -1.21 8.20 4.95
C ASP A 151 -2.17 9.33 4.67
N VAL A 152 -1.68 10.56 4.60
CA VAL A 152 -2.55 11.73 4.51
C VAL A 152 -3.12 11.88 3.10
N ASP A 153 -4.39 12.28 3.01
CA ASP A 153 -4.91 12.85 1.78
C ASP A 153 -4.37 14.28 1.62
N LEU A 154 -3.54 14.51 0.60
CA LEU A 154 -2.77 15.76 0.49
C LEU A 154 -3.64 17.00 0.32
N ASP A 155 -4.79 16.89 -0.36
CA ASP A 155 -5.71 18.01 -0.53
C ASP A 155 -6.43 18.35 0.77
N THR A 156 -6.87 17.34 1.53
CA THR A 156 -7.43 17.52 2.87
C THR A 156 -6.38 18.11 3.82
N PHE A 157 -5.16 17.56 3.78
CA PHE A 157 -4.06 18.00 4.65
C PHE A 157 -3.66 19.45 4.36
N ARG A 158 -3.51 19.81 3.08
CA ARG A 158 -3.34 21.21 2.64
C ARG A 158 -4.53 22.08 3.04
N GLY A 159 -5.75 21.54 2.98
CA GLY A 159 -6.96 22.21 3.44
C GLY A 159 -6.91 22.56 4.93
N TRP A 160 -6.35 21.69 5.77
CA TRP A 160 -6.14 21.98 7.20
C TRP A 160 -5.12 23.08 7.41
N PHE A 161 -3.97 23.00 6.74
CA PHE A 161 -2.98 24.08 6.75
C PHE A 161 -3.60 25.41 6.31
N LYS A 162 -4.36 25.42 5.21
CA LYS A 162 -5.08 26.61 4.72
C LYS A 162 -6.03 27.17 5.79
N SER A 163 -6.82 26.31 6.43
CA SER A 163 -7.77 26.73 7.46
C SER A 163 -7.07 27.34 8.68
N ILE A 164 -5.91 26.80 9.06
CA ILE A 164 -5.09 27.38 10.14
C ILE A 164 -4.44 28.70 9.68
N ASN A 165 -3.99 28.76 8.42
CA ASN A 165 -3.41 29.95 7.80
C ASN A 165 -4.43 31.08 7.58
N GLU A 166 -5.73 30.84 7.78
CA GLU A 166 -6.73 31.92 7.89
C GLU A 166 -6.59 32.74 9.18
N LEU A 167 -5.86 32.22 10.18
CA LEU A 167 -5.66 32.87 11.47
C LEU A 167 -4.39 33.74 11.52
N GLY A 168 -3.56 33.74 10.47
CA GLY A 168 -2.32 34.51 10.36
C GLY A 168 -1.27 33.78 9.51
N ALA A 169 -0.06 34.32 9.45
CA ALA A 169 1.02 33.80 8.60
C ALA A 169 1.47 32.40 9.05
N LEU A 170 1.56 31.46 8.10
CA LEU A 170 1.87 30.05 8.34
C LEU A 170 2.72 29.46 7.22
N THR A 171 4.04 29.45 7.40
CA THR A 171 4.94 28.55 6.66
C THR A 171 5.42 27.47 7.62
N ALA A 172 5.26 26.20 7.24
CA ALA A 172 5.50 25.11 8.18
C ALA A 172 6.18 23.91 7.53
N VAL A 173 6.94 23.18 8.35
CA VAL A 173 7.45 21.86 8.03
C VAL A 173 6.96 20.85 9.06
N LEU A 174 6.56 19.68 8.57
CA LEU A 174 6.15 18.54 9.36
C LEU A 174 6.90 17.32 8.85
N CYS A 175 7.48 16.52 9.74
CA CYS A 175 8.22 15.33 9.39
C CYS A 175 7.86 14.17 10.32
N ASP A 176 7.84 12.95 9.81
CA ASP A 176 7.45 11.74 10.56
C ASP A 176 8.56 10.65 10.56
N GLY A 177 9.78 11.07 10.22
CA GLY A 177 10.95 10.21 10.08
C GLY A 177 11.09 9.52 8.73
N ARG A 178 10.08 9.62 7.86
CA ARG A 178 10.12 9.07 6.49
C ARG A 178 9.89 10.14 5.43
N ASP A 179 8.90 11.00 5.66
CA ASP A 179 8.52 12.08 4.78
C ASP A 179 8.79 13.43 5.44
N LEU A 180 9.11 14.42 4.62
CA LEU A 180 9.13 15.83 4.98
C LEU A 180 8.04 16.54 4.17
N CYS A 181 7.02 17.01 4.86
CA CYS A 181 5.96 17.85 4.34
C CYS A 181 6.28 19.32 4.59
N VAL A 182 6.10 20.15 3.56
CA VAL A 182 6.35 21.58 3.58
C VAL A 182 5.10 22.29 3.09
N TYR A 183 4.60 23.25 3.87
CA TYR A 183 3.49 24.11 3.50
C TYR A 183 3.99 25.54 3.31
N ALA A 184 3.70 26.13 2.15
CA ALA A 184 3.95 27.54 1.87
C ALA A 184 2.76 28.39 2.33
N ASP A 185 3.07 29.46 3.06
CA ASP A 185 2.07 30.47 3.44
C ASP A 185 1.23 30.91 2.24
N ARG A 186 -0.09 30.97 2.44
CA ARG A 186 -1.08 31.22 1.38
C ARG A 186 -0.99 32.61 0.79
N ASP A 187 -0.62 33.60 1.60
CA ASP A 187 -0.55 35.01 1.23
C ASP A 187 0.88 35.38 0.83
N GLY A 188 1.83 34.46 1.05
CA GLY A 188 3.24 34.60 0.73
C GLY A 188 3.96 35.57 1.66
N GLU A 189 3.40 35.85 2.85
CA GLU A 189 4.00 36.75 3.84
C GLU A 189 5.32 36.20 4.36
N VAL A 190 5.34 34.88 4.62
CA VAL A 190 6.56 34.12 4.88
C VAL A 190 6.76 33.18 3.70
N ALA A 191 7.77 33.44 2.86
CA ALA A 191 8.07 32.57 1.74
C ALA A 191 8.82 31.30 2.19
N ILE A 192 8.76 30.26 1.38
CA ILE A 192 9.61 29.08 1.52
C ILE A 192 10.11 28.64 0.15
N HIS A 193 11.37 28.22 0.12
CA HIS A 193 12.10 27.86 -1.08
C HIS A 193 12.68 26.47 -0.89
N TYR A 194 12.88 25.76 -1.99
CA TYR A 194 13.58 24.49 -2.00
C TYR A 194 14.70 24.50 -3.04
N TRP A 195 15.71 23.68 -2.78
CA TRP A 195 16.90 23.54 -3.59
C TRP A 195 17.30 22.06 -3.66
N GLU A 196 17.72 21.61 -4.83
CA GLU A 196 18.12 20.23 -5.08
C GLU A 196 19.62 20.07 -4.88
N ALA A 197 20.00 19.21 -3.93
CA ALA A 197 21.38 18.94 -3.58
C ALA A 197 21.88 17.69 -4.32
N VAL A 198 22.66 17.90 -5.37
CA VAL A 198 23.23 16.84 -6.22
C VAL A 198 24.72 16.64 -5.90
N PRO A 199 25.22 15.39 -5.77
CA PRO A 199 26.64 15.11 -5.59
C PRO A 199 27.46 15.44 -6.86
N PRO A 200 28.77 15.67 -6.73
CA PRO A 200 29.58 15.55 -5.51
C PRO A 200 29.43 16.75 -4.57
N TYR A 201 29.28 16.51 -3.27
CA TYR A 201 29.08 17.57 -2.28
C TYR A 201 30.36 18.32 -1.87
N GLY A 202 31.55 17.93 -2.35
CA GLY A 202 32.80 18.72 -2.27
C GLY A 202 33.00 19.59 -1.02
N ASP A 203 33.12 20.90 -1.21
CA ASP A 203 33.13 21.93 -0.15
C ASP A 203 31.77 22.67 -0.06
N LEU A 204 30.67 21.95 -0.36
CA LEU A 204 29.32 22.51 -0.37
C LEU A 204 28.92 22.92 1.05
N ALA A 205 28.56 24.18 1.16
CA ALA A 205 27.95 24.79 2.33
C ALA A 205 26.81 25.69 1.87
N LEU A 206 25.75 25.70 2.69
CA LEU A 206 24.62 26.61 2.56
C LEU A 206 24.67 27.58 3.73
N ALA A 207 24.67 28.88 3.46
CA ALA A 207 24.87 29.86 4.52
C ALA A 207 24.05 31.14 4.36
N ASP A 208 23.78 31.78 5.49
CA ASP A 208 23.33 33.16 5.57
C ASP A 208 23.96 33.88 6.79
N ALA A 209 23.32 34.94 7.27
CA ALA A 209 23.79 35.68 8.43
C ALA A 209 23.70 34.91 9.76
N ASP A 210 22.79 33.95 9.87
CA ASP A 210 22.39 33.31 11.12
C ASP A 210 22.81 31.83 11.22
N LEU A 211 22.96 31.14 10.09
CA LEU A 211 23.29 29.71 10.01
C LEU A 211 24.26 29.42 8.85
N GLU A 212 25.17 28.48 9.07
CA GLU A 212 25.90 27.78 8.00
C GLU A 212 25.74 26.27 8.17
N VAL A 213 25.46 25.58 7.07
CA VAL A 213 25.32 24.13 7.00
C VAL A 213 26.35 23.59 6.01
N GLY A 214 27.39 22.94 6.52
CA GLY A 214 28.42 22.28 5.72
C GLY A 214 28.05 20.82 5.46
N PHE A 215 28.19 20.37 4.22
CA PHE A 215 27.76 19.03 3.78
C PHE A 215 28.86 17.98 3.87
N CYS A 216 30.10 18.40 4.14
CA CYS A 216 31.28 17.54 4.07
C CYS A 216 32.11 17.56 5.35
N ARG A 217 32.01 16.47 6.12
CA ARG A 217 33.03 16.10 7.11
C ARG A 217 33.56 14.67 6.97
N ARG A 218 32.76 13.69 6.52
CA ARG A 218 33.21 12.30 6.20
C ARG A 218 32.11 11.47 5.54
N GLY A 219 32.48 10.63 4.57
CA GLY A 219 31.72 9.42 4.21
C GLY A 219 30.30 9.60 3.67
N VAL A 220 30.02 10.65 2.89
CA VAL A 220 28.68 10.86 2.32
C VAL A 220 28.26 9.66 1.47
N LYS A 221 27.25 8.92 1.93
CA LYS A 221 26.59 7.85 1.16
C LYS A 221 25.37 8.35 0.39
N SER A 222 24.94 9.58 0.68
CA SER A 222 23.77 10.18 0.06
C SER A 222 23.99 10.48 -1.43
N GLN A 223 22.98 10.20 -2.26
CA GLN A 223 23.04 10.39 -3.71
C GLN A 223 22.26 11.61 -4.21
N HIS A 224 21.31 12.14 -3.43
CA HIS A 224 20.45 13.26 -3.80
C HIS A 224 19.76 13.83 -2.55
N GLY A 225 19.43 15.11 -2.53
CA GLY A 225 18.69 15.73 -1.42
C GLY A 225 17.80 16.88 -1.84
N ILE A 226 16.76 17.15 -1.05
CA ILE A 226 15.98 18.38 -1.09
C ILE A 226 16.27 19.16 0.18
N VAL A 227 16.75 20.38 0.01
CA VAL A 227 16.90 21.36 1.09
C VAL A 227 15.77 22.36 0.96
N VAL A 228 15.17 22.74 2.08
CA VAL A 228 14.06 23.67 2.14
C VAL A 228 14.40 24.76 3.14
N ALA A 229 14.25 26.02 2.76
CA ALA A 229 14.56 27.16 3.61
C ALA A 229 13.55 28.30 3.42
N SER A 230 13.25 29.00 4.51
CA SER A 230 12.36 30.18 4.49
C SER A 230 12.92 31.36 3.69
N SER A 231 14.20 31.34 3.32
CA SER A 231 14.82 32.26 2.36
C SER A 231 15.98 31.53 1.66
N PRO A 232 16.29 31.86 0.40
CA PRO A 232 17.42 31.27 -0.30
C PRO A 232 18.72 31.49 0.49
N LEU A 233 19.54 30.45 0.60
CA LEU A 233 20.85 30.51 1.23
C LEU A 233 21.95 30.67 0.17
N GLU A 234 23.03 31.33 0.53
CA GLU A 234 24.24 31.40 -0.30
C GLU A 234 24.85 30.00 -0.41
N VAL A 235 25.11 29.56 -1.63
CA VAL A 235 25.67 28.24 -1.95
C VAL A 235 27.15 28.40 -2.27
N THR A 236 28.03 27.64 -1.61
CA THR A 236 29.45 27.60 -1.96
C THR A 236 29.73 26.56 -3.06
N GLY A 237 30.65 26.86 -3.98
CA GLY A 237 31.11 25.95 -5.04
C GLY A 237 30.48 26.18 -6.42
N ASP A 238 30.89 25.40 -7.41
CA ASP A 238 30.38 25.43 -8.79
C ASP A 238 29.07 24.63 -8.93
N HIS A 239 28.02 25.07 -8.23
CA HIS A 239 26.67 24.52 -8.34
C HIS A 239 25.79 25.45 -9.20
N GLN A 240 25.03 24.88 -10.14
CA GLN A 240 24.21 25.64 -11.10
C GLN A 240 22.71 25.64 -10.74
N GLU A 241 22.32 24.90 -9.71
CA GLU A 241 20.96 24.75 -9.26
C GLU A 241 20.48 26.03 -8.57
N GLU A 242 19.38 26.62 -9.05
CA GLU A 242 18.76 27.79 -8.44
C GLU A 242 17.73 27.39 -7.37
N TRP A 243 17.61 28.21 -6.33
CA TRP A 243 16.54 28.08 -5.34
C TRP A 243 15.18 28.32 -5.99
N GLN A 244 14.27 27.35 -5.84
CA GLN A 244 12.92 27.42 -6.37
C GLN A 244 11.96 27.85 -5.26
N ARG A 245 11.17 28.89 -5.51
CA ARG A 245 10.13 29.33 -4.57
C ARG A 245 8.94 28.38 -4.63
N LEU A 246 8.52 27.83 -3.49
CA LEU A 246 7.26 27.10 -3.40
C LEU A 246 6.10 28.11 -3.50
N PRO A 247 5.16 27.97 -4.46
CA PRO A 247 4.13 28.98 -4.64
C PRO A 247 3.19 29.08 -3.42
N PRO A 248 2.63 30.27 -3.14
CA PRO A 248 1.79 30.47 -1.96
C PRO A 248 0.61 29.49 -1.86
N GLY A 249 0.42 28.89 -0.69
CA GLY A 249 -0.68 27.96 -0.39
C GLY A 249 -0.50 26.56 -0.97
N HIS A 250 0.68 26.27 -1.54
CA HIS A 250 1.07 24.95 -2.00
C HIS A 250 1.62 24.10 -0.86
N LEU A 251 1.51 22.78 -1.02
CA LEU A 251 2.09 21.79 -0.13
C LEU A 251 3.01 20.86 -0.93
N LEU A 252 4.22 20.65 -0.44
CA LEU A 252 5.25 19.80 -1.03
C LEU A 252 5.54 18.64 -0.07
N VAL A 253 5.64 17.42 -0.58
CA VAL A 253 6.12 16.27 0.21
C VAL A 253 7.37 15.69 -0.44
N THR A 254 8.41 15.51 0.36
CA THR A 254 9.66 14.89 -0.06
C THR A 254 9.93 13.62 0.73
N ARG A 255 10.59 12.64 0.10
CA ARG A 255 11.00 11.37 0.71
C ARG A 255 12.30 10.94 0.08
N GLN A 256 13.28 10.57 0.92
CA GLN A 256 14.56 10.04 0.45
C GLN A 256 15.19 10.96 -0.60
N GLY A 257 15.21 12.27 -0.32
CA GLY A 257 15.80 13.26 -1.22
C GLY A 257 15.04 13.54 -2.50
N ALA A 258 13.83 13.03 -2.73
CA ALA A 258 13.05 13.32 -3.93
C ALA A 258 11.68 13.94 -3.59
N ILE A 259 11.19 14.83 -4.45
CA ILE A 259 9.82 15.33 -4.39
C ILE A 259 8.87 14.19 -4.78
N ARG A 260 7.98 13.80 -3.86
CA ARG A 260 7.01 12.72 -4.06
C ARG A 260 5.66 13.22 -4.54
N ALA A 261 5.23 14.36 -4.02
CA ALA A 261 3.93 14.89 -4.30
C ALA A 261 3.89 16.40 -4.09
N HIS A 262 2.91 17.01 -4.74
CA HIS A 262 2.69 18.44 -4.72
C HIS A 262 1.19 18.71 -4.81
N ALA A 263 0.63 19.46 -3.86
CA ALA A 263 -0.77 19.86 -3.84
C ALA A 263 -0.91 21.37 -3.99
N SER A 264 -1.72 21.80 -4.95
CA SER A 264 -1.91 23.22 -5.32
C SER A 264 -3.29 23.73 -4.90
N PRO A 265 -3.48 25.05 -4.69
CA PRO A 265 -4.79 25.66 -4.57
C PRO A 265 -5.66 25.39 -5.82
N PRO A 266 -6.95 25.09 -5.67
CA PRO A 266 -7.85 24.91 -6.80
C PRO A 266 -8.06 26.23 -7.55
N THR A 267 -7.90 26.22 -8.87
CA THR A 267 -8.10 27.39 -9.74
C THR A 267 -9.59 27.56 -10.12
N GLY A 268 -10.31 28.49 -9.47
CA GLY A 268 -11.61 29.04 -9.92
C GLY A 268 -12.89 28.22 -9.66
N SER A 269 -13.93 28.93 -9.16
CA SER A 269 -15.33 28.54 -8.86
C SER A 269 -15.61 27.08 -8.48
N ALA A 270 -15.98 26.90 -7.20
CA ALA A 270 -16.39 25.63 -6.60
C ALA A 270 -17.21 24.72 -7.53
N PRO A 271 -16.77 23.47 -7.75
CA PRO A 271 -17.73 22.39 -7.86
C PRO A 271 -18.27 22.15 -6.44
N THR A 272 -19.59 22.21 -6.32
CA THR A 272 -20.32 21.56 -5.24
C THR A 272 -19.73 20.17 -4.97
N ALA A 273 -19.55 19.87 -3.69
CA ALA A 273 -19.06 18.61 -3.14
C ALA A 273 -19.27 17.41 -4.09
N ARG A 274 -18.25 17.08 -4.87
CA ARG A 274 -18.02 15.71 -5.32
C ARG A 274 -17.15 15.09 -4.27
N GLY A 275 -17.78 14.28 -3.44
CA GLY A 275 -17.12 13.60 -2.33
C GLY A 275 -15.91 12.80 -2.81
N LEU A 276 -14.89 12.86 -1.97
CA LEU A 276 -13.92 11.81 -1.70
C LEU A 276 -13.20 11.21 -2.92
N ALA A 277 -11.97 11.65 -3.17
CA ALA A 277 -10.88 10.70 -3.37
C ALA A 277 -10.12 10.54 -2.05
N VAL A 278 -10.86 10.11 -1.03
CA VAL A 278 -10.29 9.46 0.16
C VAL A 278 -9.29 8.42 -0.34
N ARG A 279 -8.06 8.40 0.19
CA ARG A 279 -7.25 7.17 0.24
C ARG A 279 -8.23 6.09 0.64
N ARG A 280 -8.67 5.26 -0.32
CA ARG A 280 -9.73 4.28 -0.08
C ARG A 280 -9.23 3.49 1.11
N ALA A 281 -9.77 3.72 2.32
CA ALA A 281 -9.79 2.70 3.33
C ALA A 281 -10.44 1.55 2.57
N MET A 282 -9.64 0.56 2.18
CA MET A 282 -10.14 -0.51 1.33
C MET A 282 -11.29 -1.09 2.12
N LEU A 283 -12.50 -0.87 1.59
CA LEU A 283 -13.73 -1.07 2.34
C LEU A 283 -13.68 -2.50 2.84
N ARG A 284 -13.49 -2.67 4.15
CA ARG A 284 -13.45 -4.00 4.72
C ARG A 284 -14.83 -4.58 4.45
N PRO A 285 -14.90 -5.73 3.77
CA PRO A 285 -16.17 -6.29 3.31
C PRO A 285 -17.10 -6.47 4.51
N THR A 286 -18.34 -6.00 4.34
CA THR A 286 -19.38 -6.14 5.34
C THR A 286 -19.78 -7.60 5.48
N ARG A 287 -20.28 -7.98 6.64
CA ARG A 287 -20.81 -9.32 6.86
C ARG A 287 -21.96 -9.61 5.88
N ALA A 288 -21.87 -10.70 5.12
CA ALA A 288 -22.89 -11.21 4.22
C ALA A 288 -23.91 -12.11 4.95
N GLU A 289 -25.02 -12.42 4.30
CA GLU A 289 -26.03 -13.37 4.78
C GLU A 289 -25.80 -14.77 4.21
N VAL A 290 -26.27 -15.80 4.91
CA VAL A 290 -26.23 -17.18 4.39
C VAL A 290 -27.04 -17.26 3.10
N ARG A 291 -26.50 -17.92 2.07
CA ARG A 291 -27.19 -18.12 0.79
C ARG A 291 -27.22 -19.58 0.39
N ARG A 292 -28.25 -19.97 -0.37
CA ARG A 292 -28.35 -21.28 -1.00
C ARG A 292 -28.42 -21.14 -2.50
N TYR A 293 -27.72 -22.03 -3.21
CA TYR A 293 -27.71 -22.05 -4.66
C TYR A 293 -27.98 -23.44 -5.21
N ASP A 294 -28.74 -23.46 -6.30
CA ASP A 294 -28.85 -24.57 -7.24
C ASP A 294 -27.96 -24.26 -8.45
N ILE A 295 -26.99 -25.14 -8.71
CA ILE A 295 -25.96 -24.96 -9.71
C ILE A 295 -26.10 -26.04 -10.76
N ARG A 296 -26.02 -25.65 -12.03
CA ARG A 296 -25.92 -26.55 -13.17
C ARG A 296 -24.70 -26.17 -13.99
N HIS A 297 -23.82 -27.14 -14.19
CA HIS A 297 -22.67 -27.00 -15.07
C HIS A 297 -22.83 -28.01 -16.19
N ARG A 298 -22.67 -27.57 -17.44
CA ARG A 298 -22.63 -28.43 -18.62
C ARG A 298 -21.40 -28.10 -19.45
N THR A 299 -20.56 -29.09 -19.71
CA THR A 299 -19.45 -28.98 -20.65
C THR A 299 -19.63 -30.00 -21.76
N THR A 300 -19.52 -29.56 -23.01
CA THR A 300 -19.63 -30.40 -24.21
C THR A 300 -18.33 -30.33 -25.00
N TYR A 301 -17.65 -31.46 -25.15
CA TYR A 301 -16.53 -31.62 -26.05
C TYR A 301 -17.00 -32.28 -27.35
N ARG A 302 -16.55 -31.75 -28.49
CA ARG A 302 -16.75 -32.37 -29.80
C ARG A 302 -15.41 -32.63 -30.46
N TYR A 303 -15.22 -33.86 -30.93
CA TYR A 303 -13.98 -34.30 -31.54
C TYR A 303 -14.18 -34.55 -33.04
N ARG A 304 -13.24 -34.07 -33.86
CA ARG A 304 -13.29 -34.29 -35.32
C ARG A 304 -13.22 -35.76 -35.73
N ARG A 305 -12.56 -36.59 -34.94
CA ARG A 305 -12.45 -38.05 -35.14
C ARG A 305 -12.84 -38.75 -33.84
N PRO A 306 -13.32 -40.00 -33.89
CA PRO A 306 -13.61 -40.76 -32.69
C PRO A 306 -12.40 -40.84 -31.77
N VAL A 307 -12.62 -40.53 -30.50
CA VAL A 307 -11.71 -40.86 -29.41
C VAL A 307 -11.99 -42.30 -29.04
N GLU A 308 -11.00 -43.17 -29.18
CA GLU A 308 -11.16 -44.62 -28.93
C GLU A 308 -10.80 -44.98 -27.49
N ARG A 309 -9.82 -44.25 -26.93
CA ARG A 309 -9.34 -44.47 -25.57
C ARG A 309 -8.95 -43.17 -24.90
N SER A 310 -9.55 -42.87 -23.75
CA SER A 310 -9.24 -41.66 -22.98
C SER A 310 -9.39 -41.85 -21.47
N MET A 311 -8.73 -40.97 -20.73
CA MET A 311 -8.93 -40.76 -19.30
C MET A 311 -9.39 -39.34 -19.07
N HIS A 312 -10.43 -39.15 -18.28
CA HIS A 312 -10.93 -37.85 -17.87
C HIS A 312 -10.94 -37.72 -16.35
N LEU A 313 -10.68 -36.51 -15.85
CA LEU A 313 -10.77 -36.13 -14.46
C LEU A 313 -11.75 -34.97 -14.33
N PHE A 314 -12.77 -35.15 -13.50
CA PHE A 314 -13.81 -34.17 -13.23
C PHE A 314 -13.71 -33.70 -11.78
N ARG A 315 -13.43 -32.41 -11.60
CA ARG A 315 -13.43 -31.69 -10.32
C ARG A 315 -14.67 -30.80 -10.29
N LEU A 316 -15.85 -31.42 -10.38
CA LEU A 316 -17.14 -30.74 -10.47
C LEU A 316 -17.98 -30.87 -9.18
N THR A 317 -17.44 -31.53 -8.16
CA THR A 317 -18.10 -31.62 -6.85
C THR A 317 -17.65 -30.46 -5.97
N PRO A 318 -18.56 -29.58 -5.53
CA PRO A 318 -18.19 -28.44 -4.69
C PRO A 318 -17.53 -28.86 -3.38
N ILE A 319 -16.68 -27.99 -2.83
CA ILE A 319 -16.00 -28.23 -1.54
C ILE A 319 -17.03 -28.23 -0.41
N HIS A 320 -16.89 -29.17 0.52
CA HIS A 320 -17.70 -29.26 1.73
C HIS A 320 -16.81 -28.98 2.95
N ASP A 321 -17.05 -27.86 3.63
CA ASP A 321 -16.32 -27.45 4.84
C ASP A 321 -17.19 -26.59 5.77
N ARG A 322 -16.58 -25.97 6.78
CA ARG A 322 -17.24 -25.07 7.74
C ARG A 322 -17.90 -23.82 7.12
N GLN A 323 -17.48 -23.42 5.93
CA GLN A 323 -17.90 -22.20 5.23
C GLN A 323 -18.85 -22.51 4.05
N GLN A 324 -18.87 -23.75 3.55
CA GLN A 324 -19.71 -24.19 2.44
C GLN A 324 -20.21 -25.61 2.67
N ARG A 325 -21.53 -25.80 2.63
CA ARG A 325 -22.18 -27.08 2.86
C ARG A 325 -22.86 -27.57 1.59
N VAL A 326 -22.35 -28.67 1.05
CA VAL A 326 -22.96 -29.37 -0.09
C VAL A 326 -24.14 -30.22 0.40
N ARG A 327 -25.33 -30.00 -0.15
CA ARG A 327 -26.56 -30.73 0.16
C ARG A 327 -26.77 -31.92 -0.76
N SER A 328 -26.54 -31.72 -2.05
CA SER A 328 -26.57 -32.77 -3.07
C SER A 328 -25.62 -32.39 -4.19
N ASN A 329 -25.02 -33.40 -4.81
CA ASN A 329 -24.21 -33.26 -6.01
C ASN A 329 -24.36 -34.52 -6.86
N GLU A 330 -24.64 -34.34 -8.14
CA GLU A 330 -24.75 -35.40 -9.11
C GLU A 330 -23.95 -35.03 -10.35
N ILE A 331 -23.18 -35.98 -10.88
CA ILE A 331 -22.39 -35.82 -12.12
C ILE A 331 -22.80 -36.94 -13.07
N SER A 332 -23.31 -36.57 -14.23
CA SER A 332 -23.61 -37.46 -15.35
C SER A 332 -22.64 -37.20 -16.50
N VAL A 333 -22.34 -38.25 -17.26
CA VAL A 333 -21.46 -38.19 -18.43
C VAL A 333 -22.15 -38.96 -19.55
N SER A 334 -22.14 -38.45 -20.78
CA SER A 334 -22.84 -39.06 -21.93
C SER A 334 -22.22 -40.35 -22.43
N VAL A 335 -21.00 -40.68 -22.00
CA VAL A 335 -20.26 -41.87 -22.42
C VAL A 335 -20.08 -42.79 -21.24
N ASP A 336 -20.25 -44.08 -21.49
CA ASP A 336 -20.01 -45.12 -20.50
C ASP A 336 -18.50 -45.35 -20.33
N GLY A 337 -18.10 -45.65 -19.10
CA GLY A 337 -16.72 -45.92 -18.77
C GLY A 337 -16.55 -46.36 -17.32
N LEU A 338 -15.34 -46.77 -16.98
CA LEU A 338 -15.01 -47.12 -15.61
C LEU A 338 -14.78 -45.84 -14.79
N ALA A 339 -15.74 -45.52 -13.93
CA ALA A 339 -15.67 -44.37 -13.03
C ALA A 339 -15.07 -44.74 -11.66
N HIS A 340 -14.22 -43.85 -11.13
CA HIS A 340 -13.64 -43.98 -9.79
C HIS A 340 -13.55 -42.61 -9.12
N ASP A 341 -14.15 -42.48 -7.94
CA ASP A 341 -14.14 -41.25 -7.15
C ASP A 341 -13.08 -41.32 -6.05
N TYR A 342 -12.30 -40.26 -5.90
CA TYR A 342 -11.26 -40.16 -4.87
C TYR A 342 -11.04 -38.69 -4.46
N GLU A 343 -10.33 -38.49 -3.35
CA GLU A 343 -9.87 -37.17 -2.92
C GLU A 343 -8.41 -36.97 -3.36
N ASP A 344 -8.12 -35.85 -4.02
CA ASP A 344 -6.75 -35.51 -4.39
C ASP A 344 -5.95 -34.88 -3.24
N VAL A 345 -4.67 -34.61 -3.46
CA VAL A 345 -3.77 -34.03 -2.43
C VAL A 345 -4.20 -32.64 -1.95
N PHE A 346 -5.08 -31.95 -2.69
CA PHE A 346 -5.59 -30.63 -2.34
C PHE A 346 -6.95 -30.69 -1.64
N GLY A 347 -7.48 -31.90 -1.39
CA GLY A 347 -8.80 -32.11 -0.80
C GLY A 347 -9.95 -31.96 -1.80
N ASN A 348 -9.67 -31.95 -3.12
CA ASN A 348 -10.74 -31.91 -4.11
C ASN A 348 -11.34 -33.29 -4.31
N ARG A 349 -12.67 -33.37 -4.43
CA ARG A 349 -13.35 -34.60 -4.84
C ARG A 349 -13.29 -34.74 -6.36
N VAL A 350 -12.54 -35.74 -6.82
CA VAL A 350 -12.27 -35.98 -8.24
C VAL A 350 -12.95 -37.27 -8.69
N ARG A 351 -13.73 -37.18 -9.77
CA ARG A 351 -14.21 -38.35 -10.52
C ARG A 351 -13.27 -38.63 -11.68
N ARG A 352 -12.62 -39.78 -11.68
CA ARG A 352 -11.85 -40.28 -12.81
C ARG A 352 -12.74 -41.17 -13.67
N LEU A 353 -12.75 -40.96 -14.97
CA LEU A 353 -13.46 -41.78 -15.94
C LEU A 353 -12.49 -42.32 -16.98
N MET A 354 -12.40 -43.63 -17.10
CA MET A 354 -11.70 -44.32 -18.18
C MET A 354 -12.70 -44.75 -19.23
N VAL A 355 -12.51 -44.30 -20.47
CA VAL A 355 -13.37 -44.64 -21.61
C VAL A 355 -12.55 -45.46 -22.60
N ASP A 356 -13.00 -46.68 -22.88
CA ASP A 356 -12.38 -47.60 -23.84
C ASP A 356 -13.33 -47.92 -25.02
N ALA A 357 -14.34 -47.06 -25.25
CA ALA A 357 -15.29 -47.17 -26.36
C ALA A 357 -15.25 -45.91 -27.25
N PRO A 358 -15.35 -46.04 -28.59
CA PRO A 358 -15.30 -44.89 -29.49
C PRO A 358 -16.44 -43.87 -29.28
N PHE A 359 -16.10 -42.60 -29.12
CA PHE A 359 -17.06 -41.49 -29.07
C PHE A 359 -16.56 -40.25 -29.81
N THR A 360 -17.49 -39.43 -30.32
CA THR A 360 -17.19 -38.14 -30.97
C THR A 360 -17.69 -36.93 -30.18
N GLU A 361 -18.55 -37.17 -29.20
CA GLU A 361 -19.12 -36.14 -28.32
C GLU A 361 -19.06 -36.62 -26.87
N LEU A 362 -18.60 -35.75 -25.97
CA LEU A 362 -18.57 -35.98 -24.53
C LEU A 362 -19.30 -34.83 -23.84
N ILE A 363 -20.48 -35.10 -23.30
CA ILE A 363 -21.29 -34.17 -22.52
C ILE A 363 -21.13 -34.54 -21.06
N ILE A 364 -20.75 -33.56 -20.25
CA ILE A 364 -20.58 -33.69 -18.79
C ILE A 364 -21.57 -32.72 -18.16
N GLU A 365 -22.49 -33.23 -17.34
CA GLU A 365 -23.43 -32.42 -16.59
C GLU A 365 -23.22 -32.62 -15.10
N ALA A 366 -23.12 -31.53 -14.34
CA ALA A 366 -23.06 -31.55 -12.89
C ALA A 366 -24.18 -30.68 -12.33
N SER A 367 -24.97 -31.24 -11.40
CA SER A 367 -25.98 -30.52 -10.66
C SER A 367 -25.67 -30.55 -9.17
N SER A 368 -25.59 -29.37 -8.56
CA SER A 368 -25.18 -29.19 -7.18
C SER A 368 -26.13 -28.27 -6.42
N ARG A 369 -26.48 -28.64 -5.18
CA ARG A 369 -27.16 -27.76 -4.24
C ARG A 369 -26.24 -27.44 -3.08
N VAL A 370 -25.92 -26.17 -2.89
CA VAL A 370 -24.93 -25.71 -1.91
C VAL A 370 -25.48 -24.61 -1.03
N GLU A 371 -24.98 -24.54 0.20
CA GLU A 371 -25.29 -23.51 1.19
C GLU A 371 -23.98 -22.84 1.65
N LEU A 372 -23.92 -21.52 1.56
CA LEU A 372 -22.73 -20.71 1.77
C LEU A 372 -22.87 -19.98 3.10
N LEU A 373 -21.99 -20.31 4.04
CA LEU A 373 -22.04 -19.91 5.45
C LEU A 373 -20.99 -18.86 5.81
N ASP A 374 -20.09 -18.50 4.89
CA ASP A 374 -19.00 -17.54 5.12
C ASP A 374 -19.53 -16.10 5.13
N ILE A 375 -20.09 -15.73 6.27
CA ILE A 375 -20.73 -14.43 6.47
C ILE A 375 -19.73 -13.32 6.71
N ASP A 376 -18.60 -13.55 7.39
CA ASP A 376 -17.59 -12.52 7.62
C ASP A 376 -16.22 -13.02 7.18
N PRO A 377 -15.65 -12.48 6.09
CA PRO A 377 -14.40 -12.93 5.52
C PRO A 377 -13.20 -12.65 6.44
N LEU A 378 -13.34 -11.88 7.53
CA LEU A 378 -12.26 -11.55 8.49
C LEU A 378 -12.59 -11.87 9.97
N SER A 379 -13.73 -12.50 10.29
CA SER A 379 -14.26 -12.70 11.66
C SER A 379 -13.41 -13.43 12.72
N TYR A 380 -12.24 -13.96 12.39
CA TYR A 380 -11.48 -14.79 13.34
C TYR A 380 -10.52 -13.96 14.18
N ARG A 381 -11.00 -13.54 15.37
CA ARG A 381 -10.34 -12.67 16.38
C ARG A 381 -10.01 -11.25 15.86
N PRO A 382 -10.10 -10.19 16.69
CA PRO A 382 -9.41 -8.96 16.32
C PRO A 382 -7.93 -9.30 16.19
N LEU A 383 -7.31 -9.01 15.03
CA LEU A 383 -5.87 -9.06 14.83
C LEU A 383 -5.23 -8.19 15.92
N ARG A 384 -4.87 -8.80 17.06
CA ARG A 384 -4.33 -8.07 18.22
C ARG A 384 -2.94 -7.48 17.90
N ALA A 385 -2.32 -7.97 16.82
CA ALA A 385 -1.15 -7.40 16.18
C ALA A 385 -1.42 -7.32 14.66
N ARG A 386 -1.18 -6.14 14.06
CA ARG A 386 -1.10 -6.03 12.59
C ARG A 386 0.05 -6.92 12.14
N SER A 387 -0.22 -7.89 11.26
CA SER A 387 0.83 -8.69 10.65
C SER A 387 1.51 -7.84 9.58
N SER A 388 2.83 -7.79 9.58
CA SER A 388 3.61 -7.04 8.60
C SER A 388 4.39 -7.96 7.68
N ILE A 389 4.61 -7.52 6.44
CA ILE A 389 5.54 -8.13 5.50
C ILE A 389 6.96 -7.57 5.80
N PRO A 390 8.03 -8.38 5.82
CA PRO A 390 8.07 -9.82 5.50
C PRO A 390 7.46 -10.70 6.58
N LEU A 391 6.71 -11.72 6.15
CA LEU A 391 6.17 -12.73 7.06
C LEU A 391 7.24 -13.73 7.47
N VAL A 392 7.34 -13.98 8.78
CA VAL A 392 8.22 -15.02 9.33
C VAL A 392 7.37 -16.23 9.71
N TRP A 393 7.56 -17.33 8.98
CA TRP A 393 6.93 -18.61 9.29
C TRP A 393 7.84 -19.46 10.16
N MET A 394 7.27 -20.07 11.21
CA MET A 394 7.98 -21.11 11.96
C MET A 394 8.42 -22.23 11.00
N PRO A 395 9.56 -22.91 11.22
CA PRO A 395 10.09 -23.90 10.28
C PRO A 395 9.08 -24.98 9.87
N TRP A 396 8.27 -25.46 10.82
CA TRP A 396 7.24 -26.47 10.55
C TRP A 396 6.05 -25.91 9.74
N HIS A 397 5.66 -24.63 9.95
CA HIS A 397 4.66 -23.97 9.11
C HIS A 397 5.17 -23.83 7.68
N GLN A 398 6.43 -23.42 7.52
CA GLN A 398 7.06 -23.28 6.20
C GLN A 398 7.08 -24.61 5.45
N GLN A 399 7.38 -25.73 6.12
CA GLN A 399 7.33 -27.06 5.52
C GLN A 399 5.93 -27.42 4.99
N VAL A 400 4.88 -27.16 5.78
CA VAL A 400 3.49 -27.46 5.39
C VAL A 400 2.99 -26.51 4.29
N LEU A 401 3.41 -25.25 4.33
CA LEU A 401 2.96 -24.20 3.40
C LEU A 401 3.83 -24.08 2.15
N GLN A 402 4.97 -24.77 2.09
CA GLN A 402 5.95 -24.68 1.00
C GLN A 402 5.32 -24.76 -0.40
N PRO A 403 4.40 -25.69 -0.70
CA PRO A 403 3.81 -25.78 -2.04
C PRO A 403 3.01 -24.54 -2.46
N TYR A 404 2.60 -23.72 -1.50
CA TYR A 404 1.84 -22.49 -1.69
C TYR A 404 2.68 -21.23 -1.57
N LEU A 405 3.96 -21.36 -1.21
CA LEU A 405 4.95 -20.27 -1.11
C LEU A 405 5.83 -20.16 -2.35
N LEU A 406 5.94 -21.24 -3.15
CA LEU A 406 6.83 -21.26 -4.32
C LEU A 406 6.22 -20.51 -5.51
N PRO A 407 6.90 -19.47 -6.04
CA PRO A 407 6.45 -18.80 -7.26
C PRO A 407 6.47 -19.77 -8.46
N PRO A 408 5.75 -19.45 -9.55
CA PRO A 408 5.82 -20.24 -10.77
C PRO A 408 7.24 -20.22 -11.37
N ASP A 409 7.58 -21.27 -12.13
CA ASP A 409 8.85 -21.37 -12.83
C ASP A 409 8.94 -20.28 -13.92
N LEU A 410 9.66 -19.20 -13.62
CA LEU A 410 9.92 -18.07 -14.51
C LEU A 410 11.42 -17.72 -14.48
N PRO A 411 11.95 -17.07 -15.53
CA PRO A 411 13.30 -16.53 -15.51
C PRO A 411 13.54 -15.60 -14.31
N GLU A 412 14.75 -15.65 -13.74
CA GLU A 412 15.11 -14.87 -12.54
C GLU A 412 14.93 -13.36 -12.74
N SER A 413 15.17 -12.86 -13.95
CA SER A 413 14.94 -11.46 -14.31
C SER A 413 13.46 -11.05 -14.18
N GLU A 414 12.55 -11.91 -14.65
CA GLU A 414 11.10 -11.69 -14.59
C GLU A 414 10.60 -11.76 -13.14
N LEU A 415 11.09 -12.73 -12.37
CA LEU A 415 10.77 -12.86 -10.94
C LEU A 415 11.25 -11.64 -10.15
N THR A 416 12.44 -11.12 -10.46
CA THR A 416 12.98 -9.93 -9.80
C THR A 416 12.13 -8.70 -10.08
N GLU A 417 11.63 -8.54 -11.30
CA GLU A 417 10.75 -7.42 -11.64
C GLU A 417 9.37 -7.54 -10.98
N LEU A 418 8.77 -8.73 -11.01
CA LEU A 418 7.52 -9.00 -10.29
C LEU A 418 7.67 -8.83 -8.78
N ALA A 419 8.82 -9.18 -8.21
CA ALA A 419 9.12 -8.97 -6.80
C ALA A 419 9.21 -7.49 -6.46
N ARG A 420 9.85 -6.68 -7.32
CA ARG A 420 9.88 -5.21 -7.17
C ARG A 420 8.47 -4.62 -7.27
N TYR A 421 7.67 -5.10 -8.23
CA TYR A 421 6.28 -4.67 -8.35
C TYR A 421 5.49 -5.03 -7.10
N ALA A 422 5.60 -6.26 -6.60
CA ALA A 422 4.96 -6.69 -5.35
C ALA A 422 5.41 -5.86 -4.13
N MET A 423 6.72 -5.59 -4.00
CA MET A 423 7.27 -4.76 -2.92
C MET A 423 6.77 -3.32 -2.96
N SER A 424 6.44 -2.77 -4.15
CA SER A 424 5.84 -1.43 -4.23
C SER A 424 4.49 -1.34 -3.50
N PHE A 425 3.71 -2.44 -3.44
CA PHE A 425 2.48 -2.51 -2.65
C PHE A 425 2.80 -2.56 -1.15
N VAL A 426 3.83 -3.29 -0.74
CA VAL A 426 4.29 -3.35 0.65
C VAL A 426 4.71 -1.96 1.13
N GLU A 427 5.52 -1.25 0.33
CA GLU A 427 6.06 0.06 0.69
C GLU A 427 5.00 1.15 0.85
N ARG A 428 3.94 1.10 0.03
CA ARG A 428 2.85 2.10 0.03
C ARG A 428 1.73 1.81 1.03
N ASN A 429 1.66 0.58 1.54
CA ASN A 429 0.74 0.16 2.61
C ASN A 429 1.44 -0.06 3.96
N ASP A 430 2.59 0.59 4.18
CA ASP A 430 3.37 0.53 5.42
C ASP A 430 3.65 -0.90 5.93
N SER A 431 3.87 -1.79 4.98
CA SER A 431 4.09 -3.23 5.19
C SER A 431 2.93 -3.97 5.85
N ASP A 432 1.74 -3.38 6.02
CA ASP A 432 0.57 -4.09 6.55
C ASP A 432 0.15 -5.20 5.57
N LEU A 433 0.07 -6.43 6.08
CA LEU A 433 -0.23 -7.61 5.27
C LEU A 433 -1.60 -7.49 4.58
N LEU A 434 -2.64 -7.13 5.32
CA LEU A 434 -4.00 -7.14 4.80
C LEU A 434 -4.19 -6.00 3.81
N ASP A 435 -3.74 -4.80 4.16
CA ASP A 435 -3.89 -3.63 3.29
C ASP A 435 -3.05 -3.82 2.01
N THR A 436 -1.84 -4.39 2.10
CA THR A 436 -1.05 -4.77 0.91
C THR A 436 -1.80 -5.73 -0.01
N LEU A 437 -2.42 -6.78 0.53
CA LEU A 437 -3.14 -7.78 -0.25
C LEU A 437 -4.44 -7.22 -0.86
N LEU A 438 -5.15 -6.37 -0.13
CA LEU A 438 -6.33 -5.66 -0.63
C LEU A 438 -5.93 -4.70 -1.76
N ASP A 439 -4.76 -4.08 -1.67
CA ASP A 439 -4.25 -3.18 -2.70
C ASP A 439 -3.86 -3.90 -3.97
N ILE A 440 -3.17 -5.05 -3.86
CA ILE A 440 -2.90 -5.92 -4.99
C ILE A 440 -4.22 -6.31 -5.67
N ASN A 441 -5.24 -6.69 -4.88
CA ASN A 441 -6.55 -7.05 -5.41
C ASN A 441 -7.19 -5.93 -6.22
N HIS A 442 -7.21 -4.74 -5.62
CA HIS A 442 -7.84 -3.57 -6.21
C HIS A 442 -7.08 -3.06 -7.43
N SER A 443 -5.75 -3.03 -7.39
CA SER A 443 -4.92 -2.57 -8.50
C SER A 443 -5.03 -3.50 -9.71
N ILE A 444 -5.12 -4.83 -9.50
CA ILE A 444 -5.37 -5.74 -10.61
C ILE A 444 -6.75 -5.45 -11.22
N PHE A 445 -7.77 -5.20 -10.41
CA PHE A 445 -9.11 -4.84 -10.87
C PHE A 445 -9.16 -3.50 -11.64
N SER A 446 -8.44 -2.47 -11.16
CA SER A 446 -8.50 -1.13 -11.76
C SER A 446 -7.60 -0.98 -12.98
N ASP A 447 -6.42 -1.61 -12.98
CA ASP A 447 -5.36 -1.31 -13.93
C ASP A 447 -5.29 -2.33 -15.08
N TYR A 448 -5.98 -3.47 -14.96
CA TYR A 448 -5.93 -4.55 -15.95
C TYR A 448 -7.26 -4.69 -16.68
N GLU A 449 -7.20 -4.72 -17.99
CA GLU A 449 -8.36 -4.81 -18.86
C GLU A 449 -8.80 -6.28 -19.03
N TYR A 450 -10.05 -6.59 -18.69
CA TYR A 450 -10.64 -7.91 -18.92
C TYR A 450 -10.91 -8.12 -20.41
N THR A 451 -10.10 -8.93 -21.08
CA THR A 451 -10.18 -9.15 -22.55
C THR A 451 -10.25 -10.65 -22.88
N PRO A 452 -11.45 -11.20 -23.13
CA PRO A 452 -11.60 -12.58 -23.58
C PRO A 452 -10.82 -12.86 -24.87
N GLY A 453 -10.11 -14.00 -24.93
CA GLY A 453 -9.34 -14.42 -26.09
C GLY A 453 -7.98 -13.75 -26.26
N ALA A 454 -7.58 -12.84 -25.37
CA ALA A 454 -6.25 -12.22 -25.39
C ALA A 454 -5.13 -13.18 -24.92
N THR A 455 -5.49 -14.24 -24.19
CA THR A 455 -4.56 -15.11 -23.46
C THR A 455 -4.87 -16.59 -23.70
N THR A 456 -3.88 -17.43 -23.42
CA THR A 456 -3.98 -18.89 -23.46
C THR A 456 -3.75 -19.50 -22.07
N VAL A 457 -3.96 -20.81 -21.92
CA VAL A 457 -3.63 -21.56 -20.69
C VAL A 457 -2.12 -21.58 -20.35
N HIS A 458 -1.27 -21.15 -21.29
CA HIS A 458 0.18 -21.06 -21.11
C HIS A 458 0.66 -19.65 -20.74
N THR A 459 -0.24 -18.66 -20.72
CA THR A 459 0.11 -17.26 -20.42
C THR A 459 0.71 -17.16 -19.03
N THR A 460 1.88 -16.53 -18.93
CA THR A 460 2.59 -16.38 -17.68
C THR A 460 2.12 -15.15 -16.90
N PRO A 461 2.28 -15.12 -15.56
CA PRO A 461 2.05 -13.90 -14.78
C PRO A 461 2.83 -12.68 -15.27
N PHE A 462 4.04 -12.89 -15.81
CA PHE A 462 4.88 -11.81 -16.33
C PHE A 462 4.30 -11.20 -17.61
N GLU A 463 3.79 -12.02 -18.52
CA GLU A 463 3.07 -11.56 -19.73
C GLU A 463 1.81 -10.77 -19.39
N VAL A 464 1.06 -11.18 -18.38
CA VAL A 464 -0.13 -10.45 -17.90
C VAL A 464 0.30 -9.12 -17.28
N TYR A 465 1.35 -9.12 -16.45
CA TYR A 465 1.92 -7.92 -15.83
C TYR A 465 2.38 -6.88 -16.86
N THR A 466 2.98 -7.31 -17.97
CA THR A 466 3.44 -6.41 -19.04
C THR A 466 2.31 -5.96 -19.96
N SER A 467 1.44 -6.88 -20.38
CA SER A 467 0.34 -6.56 -21.31
C SER A 467 -0.84 -5.83 -20.67
N ARG A 468 -1.00 -5.93 -19.35
CA ARG A 468 -2.15 -5.41 -18.57
C ARG A 468 -3.51 -5.92 -19.06
N ARG A 469 -3.53 -7.09 -19.68
CA ARG A 469 -4.74 -7.70 -20.27
C ARG A 469 -4.82 -9.17 -19.90
N GLY A 470 -6.05 -9.65 -19.67
CA GLY A 470 -6.27 -11.07 -19.38
C GLY A 470 -7.71 -11.41 -19.03
N VAL A 471 -7.92 -12.63 -18.57
CA VAL A 471 -9.19 -13.11 -18.01
C VAL A 471 -9.03 -13.47 -16.52
N CYS A 472 -10.10 -13.94 -15.87
CA CYS A 472 -10.09 -14.23 -14.43
C CYS A 472 -8.99 -15.21 -14.00
N GLN A 473 -8.68 -16.19 -14.85
CA GLN A 473 -7.56 -17.13 -14.65
C GLN A 473 -6.22 -16.41 -14.53
N ASP A 474 -5.98 -15.43 -15.41
CA ASP A 474 -4.72 -14.72 -15.54
C ASP A 474 -4.49 -13.77 -14.37
N PHE A 475 -5.53 -13.03 -13.99
CA PHE A 475 -5.52 -12.14 -12.82
C PHE A 475 -5.30 -12.91 -11.53
N THR A 476 -5.92 -14.09 -11.41
CA THR A 476 -5.71 -15.00 -10.27
C THR A 476 -4.26 -15.49 -10.21
N ASN A 477 -3.69 -15.94 -11.33
CA ASN A 477 -2.30 -16.41 -11.37
C ASN A 477 -1.30 -15.28 -11.08
N LEU A 478 -1.56 -14.07 -11.58
CA LEU A 478 -0.75 -12.89 -11.27
C LEU A 478 -0.78 -12.58 -9.78
N PHE A 479 -1.97 -12.50 -9.18
CA PHE A 479 -2.10 -12.26 -7.73
C PHE A 479 -1.32 -13.32 -6.95
N ILE A 480 -1.52 -14.61 -7.25
CA ILE A 480 -0.82 -15.71 -6.59
C ILE A 480 0.69 -15.54 -6.67
N CYS A 481 1.21 -15.18 -7.85
CA CYS A 481 2.64 -14.93 -8.05
C CYS A 481 3.14 -13.80 -7.12
N LEU A 482 2.46 -12.65 -7.13
CA LEU A 482 2.83 -11.49 -6.30
C LEU A 482 2.78 -11.83 -4.80
N ALA A 483 1.71 -12.48 -4.33
CA ALA A 483 1.58 -12.89 -2.93
C ALA A 483 2.71 -13.84 -2.50
N ARG A 484 3.06 -14.82 -3.34
CA ARG A 484 4.14 -15.77 -3.06
C ARG A 484 5.52 -15.12 -3.01
N LEU A 485 5.79 -14.17 -3.91
CA LEU A 485 7.02 -13.37 -3.89
C LEU A 485 7.17 -12.54 -2.60
N LEU A 486 6.05 -12.18 -1.96
CA LEU A 486 6.01 -11.50 -0.65
C LEU A 486 6.08 -12.47 0.54
N GLY A 487 6.24 -13.77 0.31
CA GLY A 487 6.24 -14.78 1.38
C GLY A 487 4.86 -15.10 1.95
N VAL A 488 3.79 -14.73 1.24
CA VAL A 488 2.40 -15.03 1.62
C VAL A 488 1.96 -16.31 0.90
N PRO A 489 1.57 -17.38 1.62
CA PRO A 489 1.08 -18.60 0.98
C PRO A 489 -0.21 -18.33 0.22
N ALA A 490 -0.24 -18.67 -1.06
CA ALA A 490 -1.38 -18.42 -1.94
C ALA A 490 -1.72 -19.67 -2.76
N ARG A 491 -3.02 -19.91 -2.96
CA ARG A 491 -3.56 -21.03 -3.74
C ARG A 491 -4.64 -20.56 -4.71
N TYR A 492 -4.74 -21.27 -5.83
CA TYR A 492 -5.74 -21.06 -6.85
C TYR A 492 -7.05 -21.71 -6.44
N VAL A 493 -8.17 -21.03 -6.71
CA VAL A 493 -9.52 -21.54 -6.51
C VAL A 493 -10.30 -21.42 -7.81
N CYS A 494 -10.93 -22.53 -8.21
CA CYS A 494 -11.89 -22.56 -9.29
C CYS A 494 -13.29 -22.81 -8.73
N GLY A 495 -14.29 -22.14 -9.28
CA GLY A 495 -15.65 -22.29 -8.83
C GLY A 495 -16.67 -21.53 -9.66
N TYR A 496 -17.77 -21.16 -9.01
CA TYR A 496 -18.87 -20.46 -9.65
C TYR A 496 -19.19 -19.17 -8.90
N ILE A 497 -19.62 -18.15 -9.62
CA ILE A 497 -20.02 -16.86 -9.06
C ILE A 497 -21.50 -16.61 -9.35
N TYR A 498 -22.24 -16.17 -8.34
CA TYR A 498 -23.61 -15.71 -8.51
C TYR A 498 -23.62 -14.22 -8.89
N THR A 499 -24.08 -13.89 -10.11
CA THR A 499 -24.06 -12.51 -10.64
C THR A 499 -25.40 -11.79 -10.56
N GLY A 500 -26.43 -12.39 -9.94
CA GLY A 500 -27.77 -11.80 -9.84
C GLY A 500 -28.51 -11.70 -11.17
N SER A 501 -29.63 -10.96 -11.20
CA SER A 501 -30.46 -10.76 -12.41
C SER A 501 -29.93 -9.68 -13.36
N ASP A 502 -28.96 -8.87 -12.93
CA ASP A 502 -28.43 -7.76 -13.71
C ASP A 502 -27.55 -8.21 -14.88
N ALA A 503 -27.96 -7.80 -16.09
CA ALA A 503 -27.41 -8.29 -17.36
C ALA A 503 -25.97 -7.83 -17.64
N ALA A 504 -25.45 -6.80 -16.95
CA ALA A 504 -24.11 -6.26 -17.17
C ALA A 504 -22.99 -7.22 -16.72
N ASN A 505 -23.23 -8.02 -15.67
CA ASN A 505 -22.26 -8.99 -15.12
C ASN A 505 -22.40 -10.40 -15.73
N ARG A 506 -23.32 -10.63 -16.67
CA ARG A 506 -23.49 -11.97 -17.30
C ARG A 506 -22.27 -12.43 -18.10
N ARG A 507 -21.43 -11.50 -18.59
CA ARG A 507 -20.21 -11.86 -19.34
C ARG A 507 -19.17 -12.60 -18.51
N GLN A 508 -19.25 -12.56 -17.18
CA GLN A 508 -18.44 -13.39 -16.27
C GLN A 508 -19.13 -14.70 -15.87
N ALA A 509 -20.43 -14.88 -16.18
CA ALA A 509 -21.25 -16.02 -15.77
C ALA A 509 -21.29 -17.16 -16.80
N ASP A 510 -20.72 -16.97 -18.00
CA ASP A 510 -20.82 -17.95 -19.10
C ASP A 510 -19.95 -19.21 -18.86
N ALA A 511 -19.00 -19.19 -17.92
CA ALA A 511 -18.12 -20.31 -17.58
C ALA A 511 -17.70 -20.30 -16.09
N SER A 512 -16.89 -21.28 -15.68
CA SER A 512 -16.29 -21.31 -14.33
C SER A 512 -15.47 -20.05 -14.05
N HIS A 513 -15.55 -19.53 -12.82
CA HIS A 513 -14.77 -18.39 -12.34
C HIS A 513 -13.52 -18.84 -11.57
N ALA A 514 -12.54 -17.95 -11.49
CA ALA A 514 -11.28 -18.18 -10.80
C ALA A 514 -10.92 -17.01 -9.89
N TRP A 515 -10.40 -17.35 -8.71
CA TRP A 515 -9.92 -16.37 -7.73
C TRP A 515 -8.81 -16.97 -6.86
N VAL A 516 -8.16 -16.14 -6.06
CA VAL A 516 -7.05 -16.56 -5.18
C VAL A 516 -7.54 -16.74 -3.76
N GLN A 517 -6.97 -17.71 -3.04
CA GLN A 517 -7.00 -17.75 -1.58
C GLN A 517 -5.60 -17.57 -1.02
N VAL A 518 -5.45 -16.73 0.00
CA VAL A 518 -4.20 -16.52 0.73
C VAL A 518 -4.35 -16.98 2.17
N PHE A 519 -3.29 -17.56 2.73
CA PHE A 519 -3.29 -18.00 4.12
C PHE A 519 -2.81 -16.87 5.03
N LEU A 520 -3.73 -16.33 5.82
CA LEU A 520 -3.45 -15.26 6.78
C LEU A 520 -3.13 -15.88 8.16
N PRO A 521 -2.06 -15.42 8.85
CA PRO A 521 -1.74 -15.86 10.20
C PRO A 521 -2.95 -15.72 11.14
N GLU A 522 -3.21 -16.75 11.96
CA GLU A 522 -4.33 -16.81 12.92
C GLU A 522 -5.76 -16.71 12.35
N VAL A 523 -5.91 -16.46 11.04
CA VAL A 523 -7.21 -16.27 10.36
C VAL A 523 -7.52 -17.43 9.40
N GLY A 524 -6.49 -17.97 8.73
CA GLY A 524 -6.59 -19.07 7.77
C GLY A 524 -6.75 -18.60 6.32
N TRP A 525 -7.23 -19.51 5.45
CA TRP A 525 -7.40 -19.23 4.02
C TRP A 525 -8.55 -18.26 3.75
N LYS A 526 -8.24 -17.11 3.15
CA LYS A 526 -9.20 -16.06 2.77
C LYS A 526 -9.11 -15.75 1.30
N GLY A 527 -10.26 -15.58 0.64
CA GLY A 527 -10.33 -15.43 -0.81
C GLY A 527 -10.41 -13.98 -1.26
N PHE A 528 -9.69 -13.69 -2.35
CA PHE A 528 -9.62 -12.40 -3.01
C PHE A 528 -9.92 -12.62 -4.49
N ASP A 529 -10.84 -11.84 -5.03
CA ASP A 529 -11.25 -11.88 -6.44
C ASP A 529 -10.70 -10.65 -7.17
N PRO A 530 -9.52 -10.75 -7.83
CA PRO A 530 -8.91 -9.62 -8.53
C PRO A 530 -9.67 -9.22 -9.78
N THR A 531 -10.56 -10.08 -10.29
CA THR A 531 -11.39 -9.76 -11.46
C THR A 531 -12.50 -8.77 -11.10
N ASN A 532 -12.94 -8.79 -9.84
CA ASN A 532 -14.04 -7.96 -9.34
C ASN A 532 -13.58 -6.97 -8.26
N GLY A 533 -12.31 -7.02 -7.82
CA GLY A 533 -11.76 -6.13 -6.81
C GLY A 533 -12.36 -6.33 -5.40
N ILE A 534 -12.96 -7.49 -5.13
CA ILE A 534 -13.66 -7.81 -3.87
C ILE A 534 -13.05 -9.00 -3.14
N LEU A 535 -13.34 -9.15 -1.84
CA LEU A 535 -13.11 -10.41 -1.15
C LEU A 535 -14.25 -11.38 -1.44
N THR A 536 -13.93 -12.67 -1.45
CA THR A 536 -14.91 -13.71 -1.72
C THR A 536 -15.81 -13.90 -0.51
N GLN A 537 -17.12 -13.97 -0.73
CA GLN A 537 -18.11 -14.20 0.32
C GLN A 537 -19.14 -15.24 -0.16
N THR A 538 -20.41 -15.04 0.17
CA THR A 538 -21.48 -15.99 -0.11
C THR A 538 -21.85 -16.11 -1.58
N GLU A 539 -21.35 -15.23 -2.44
CA GLU A 539 -21.54 -15.22 -3.89
C GLU A 539 -20.57 -16.16 -4.62
N HIS A 540 -19.51 -16.62 -3.94
CA HIS A 540 -18.42 -17.42 -4.53
C HIS A 540 -18.49 -18.87 -4.06
N VAL A 541 -18.96 -19.76 -4.94
CA VAL A 541 -19.06 -21.20 -4.66
C VAL A 541 -17.78 -21.90 -5.04
N ARG A 542 -17.06 -22.43 -4.05
CA ARG A 542 -15.77 -23.11 -4.23
C ARG A 542 -15.96 -24.52 -4.76
N VAL A 543 -15.28 -24.85 -5.85
CA VAL A 543 -15.36 -26.19 -6.46
C VAL A 543 -14.06 -26.96 -6.33
N ALA A 544 -12.95 -26.35 -6.70
CA ALA A 544 -11.64 -26.97 -6.61
C ALA A 544 -10.57 -25.96 -6.17
N THR A 545 -9.55 -26.44 -5.47
CA THR A 545 -8.37 -25.64 -5.13
C THR A 545 -7.09 -26.34 -5.55
N GLY A 546 -6.02 -25.57 -5.76
CA GLY A 546 -4.75 -26.10 -6.20
C GLY A 546 -3.64 -25.05 -6.14
N ARG A 547 -2.42 -25.40 -6.53
CA ARG A 547 -1.32 -24.40 -6.56
C ARG A 547 -1.43 -23.50 -7.79
N SER A 548 -2.06 -23.98 -8.85
CA SER A 548 -2.25 -23.27 -10.12
C SER A 548 -3.51 -23.78 -10.81
N TYR A 549 -3.87 -23.18 -11.94
CA TYR A 549 -4.95 -23.64 -12.81
C TYR A 549 -4.91 -25.15 -13.09
N ARG A 550 -3.73 -25.74 -13.32
CA ARG A 550 -3.59 -27.17 -13.66
C ARG A 550 -4.07 -28.12 -12.56
N ASP A 551 -3.92 -27.70 -11.31
CA ASP A 551 -4.30 -28.49 -10.15
C ASP A 551 -5.82 -28.40 -9.87
N ALA A 552 -6.46 -27.30 -10.28
CA ALA A 552 -7.85 -26.98 -9.94
C ALA A 552 -8.82 -26.93 -11.14
N THR A 553 -8.36 -27.27 -12.35
CA THR A 553 -9.23 -27.18 -13.54
C THR A 553 -10.46 -28.11 -13.42
N PRO A 554 -11.69 -27.62 -13.74
CA PRO A 554 -12.94 -28.37 -13.57
C PRO A 554 -12.96 -29.68 -14.33
N THR A 555 -12.44 -29.67 -15.56
CA THR A 555 -12.38 -30.82 -16.45
C THR A 555 -10.99 -30.90 -17.05
N SER A 556 -10.41 -32.10 -17.05
CA SER A 556 -9.14 -32.37 -17.73
C SER A 556 -9.16 -33.79 -18.28
N GLY A 557 -8.45 -34.04 -19.36
CA GLY A 557 -8.39 -35.37 -19.94
C GLY A 557 -7.12 -35.63 -20.72
N THR A 558 -6.81 -36.90 -20.89
CA THR A 558 -5.74 -37.39 -21.75
C THR A 558 -6.35 -38.34 -22.76
N ILE A 559 -6.17 -38.02 -24.04
CA ILE A 559 -6.59 -38.87 -25.15
C ILE A 559 -5.39 -39.75 -25.50
N TYR A 560 -5.56 -41.07 -25.39
CA TYR A 560 -4.50 -42.03 -25.69
C TYR A 560 -4.54 -42.48 -27.15
N VAL A 561 -5.75 -42.69 -27.71
CA VAL A 561 -5.95 -43.20 -29.06
C VAL A 561 -7.13 -42.50 -29.73
N GLY A 562 -6.96 -42.17 -31.01
CA GLY A 562 -7.95 -41.44 -31.78
C GLY A 562 -7.96 -39.95 -31.43
N GLY A 563 -9.10 -39.31 -31.68
CA GLY A 563 -9.25 -37.88 -31.47
C GLY A 563 -8.59 -37.02 -32.57
N GLY A 564 -8.61 -35.71 -32.34
CA GLY A 564 -8.13 -34.70 -33.28
C GLY A 564 -8.44 -33.31 -32.74
N ALA A 565 -8.61 -32.33 -33.62
CA ALA A 565 -9.10 -31.02 -33.22
C ALA A 565 -10.41 -31.16 -32.42
N GLU A 566 -10.45 -30.48 -31.28
CA GLU A 566 -11.59 -30.46 -30.36
C GLU A 566 -12.23 -29.07 -30.33
N THR A 567 -13.53 -29.03 -30.12
CA THR A 567 -14.24 -27.79 -29.74
C THR A 567 -14.91 -28.00 -28.39
N LEU A 568 -14.86 -26.98 -27.55
CA LEU A 568 -15.42 -26.99 -26.20
C LEU A 568 -16.49 -25.90 -26.08
N GLU A 569 -17.63 -26.30 -25.53
CA GLU A 569 -18.70 -25.41 -25.10
C GLU A 569 -18.95 -25.66 -23.61
N ALA A 570 -18.86 -24.62 -22.79
CA ALA A 570 -19.17 -24.68 -21.37
C ALA A 570 -20.30 -23.70 -21.06
N ALA A 571 -21.24 -24.13 -20.22
CA ALA A 571 -22.34 -23.33 -19.73
C ALA A 571 -22.54 -23.60 -18.24
N VAL A 572 -22.68 -22.54 -17.45
CA VAL A 572 -22.92 -22.61 -16.01
C VAL A 572 -24.13 -21.76 -15.67
N GLU A 573 -25.04 -22.31 -14.87
CA GLU A 573 -26.20 -21.62 -14.33
C GLU A 573 -26.15 -21.69 -12.80
N VAL A 574 -26.19 -20.54 -12.13
CA VAL A 574 -26.22 -20.44 -10.66
C VAL A 574 -27.51 -19.74 -10.26
N ILE A 575 -28.45 -20.48 -9.69
CA ILE A 575 -29.78 -20.01 -9.32
C ILE A 575 -29.87 -19.90 -7.81
N SER A 576 -30.30 -18.73 -7.30
CA SER A 576 -30.59 -18.57 -5.87
C SER A 576 -31.77 -19.44 -5.47
N ALA A 577 -31.61 -20.22 -4.40
CA ALA A 577 -32.65 -21.07 -3.83
C ALA A 577 -33.04 -20.56 -2.42
N PRO A 578 -34.29 -20.77 -1.98
CA PRO A 578 -34.70 -20.41 -0.63
C PRO A 578 -33.93 -21.22 0.43
N LEU A 579 -33.67 -20.58 1.58
CA LEU A 579 -33.01 -21.18 2.76
C LEU A 579 -33.88 -22.25 3.42
#